data_AF-A0A7M5V3D1-F1
#
_entry.id   AF-A0A7M5V3D1-F1
#
_cell.length_a   1.000
_cell.length_b   1.000
_cell.length_c   1.000
_cell.angle_alpha   90.00
_cell.angle_beta   90.00
_cell.angle_gamma   90.00
#
_symmetry.space_group_name_H-M   'P 1'
#
loop_
_entity.id
_entity.type
_entity.pdbx_description
1 polymer ?
#
loop_
_entity_poly.entity_id
_entity_poly.type
_entity_poly.pdbx_seq_one_letter_code
_entity_poly.pdbx_strand_id
1 'polypeptide(L)'
;TNQFNMLKLLVTLSLVTCLWASCYDKDGERNCKSWKDTSNFCNRPDADQYCAKTCGKCNGGGGGGSGNGGSCGRSFAPQGRVVNGKDAVPGAYPWMASIMMYGKHFCGATLVAPNWICIPLSS
;
A
#
# COMPACT_ATOMS: atom_id res chain seq x y z
N THR A 1 -2.38 -31.83 24.71
CA THR A 1 -1.77 -31.89 23.36
C THR A 1 -2.50 -31.08 22.29
N ASN A 2 -3.58 -30.31 22.60
CA ASN A 2 -4.49 -29.77 21.57
C ASN A 2 -4.62 -28.23 21.51
N GLN A 3 -3.70 -27.46 22.09
CA GLN A 3 -3.75 -25.98 22.01
C GLN A 3 -2.77 -25.40 20.96
N PHE A 4 -1.63 -26.07 20.72
CA PHE A 4 -0.63 -25.62 19.73
C PHE A 4 -1.03 -25.89 18.27
N ASN A 5 -1.88 -26.88 18.00
CA ASN A 5 -2.33 -27.19 16.64
C ASN A 5 -3.48 -26.30 16.15
N MET A 6 -4.35 -25.83 17.05
CA MET A 6 -5.43 -24.90 16.69
C MET A 6 -4.87 -23.53 16.27
N LEU A 7 -3.84 -23.03 16.96
CA LEU A 7 -3.22 -21.75 16.65
C LEU A 7 -2.49 -21.78 15.30
N LYS A 8 -1.88 -22.93 14.94
CA LYS A 8 -1.26 -23.13 13.61
C LYS A 8 -2.31 -23.13 12.49
N LEU A 9 -3.46 -23.77 12.69
CA LEU A 9 -4.52 -23.84 11.68
C LEU A 9 -5.14 -22.46 11.40
N LEU A 10 -5.39 -21.67 12.46
CA LEU A 10 -5.93 -20.32 12.34
C LEU A 10 -4.94 -19.38 11.63
N VAL A 11 -3.65 -19.45 11.96
CA VAL A 11 -2.62 -18.63 11.28
C VAL A 11 -2.49 -19.04 9.81
N THR A 12 -2.54 -20.33 9.49
CA THR A 12 -2.52 -20.78 8.08
C THR A 12 -3.76 -20.37 7.31
N LEU A 13 -4.95 -20.44 7.91
CA LEU A 13 -6.20 -19.98 7.30
C LEU A 13 -6.17 -18.47 7.07
N SER A 14 -5.71 -17.68 8.05
CA SER A 14 -5.54 -16.24 7.89
C SER A 14 -4.56 -15.88 6.75
N LEU A 15 -3.40 -16.55 6.67
CA LEU A 15 -2.44 -16.31 5.59
C LEU A 15 -2.96 -16.77 4.22
N VAL A 16 -3.67 -17.90 4.16
CA VAL A 16 -4.30 -18.41 2.92
C VAL A 16 -5.44 -17.50 2.48
N THR A 17 -6.22 -16.91 3.40
CA THR A 17 -7.21 -15.88 3.05
C THR A 17 -6.57 -14.57 2.61
N CYS A 18 -5.42 -14.19 3.18
CA CYS A 18 -4.65 -13.04 2.70
C CYS A 18 -4.06 -13.27 1.29
N LEU A 19 -3.71 -14.51 0.96
CA LEU A 19 -3.28 -14.88 -0.39
C LEU A 19 -4.44 -14.86 -1.40
N TRP A 20 -5.67 -15.16 -0.96
CA TRP A 20 -6.87 -15.09 -1.80
C TRP A 20 -7.47 -13.67 -1.92
N ALA A 21 -6.99 -12.71 -1.12
CA ALA A 21 -7.22 -11.28 -1.33
C ALA A 21 -6.39 -10.70 -2.50
N SER A 22 -5.84 -11.57 -3.36
CA SER A 22 -5.23 -11.17 -4.62
C SER A 22 -6.31 -10.56 -5.50
N CYS A 23 -6.10 -9.34 -5.96
CA CYS A 23 -7.05 -8.75 -6.88
C CYS A 23 -6.80 -9.29 -8.30
N TYR A 24 -7.77 -10.05 -8.79
CA TYR A 24 -7.76 -10.72 -10.09
C TYR A 24 -9.10 -10.51 -10.79
N ASP A 25 -9.10 -10.57 -12.13
CA ASP A 25 -10.33 -10.50 -12.92
C ASP A 25 -11.08 -11.85 -12.79
N LYS A 26 -12.32 -11.82 -12.30
CA LYS A 26 -13.16 -13.01 -12.14
C LYS A 26 -13.70 -13.54 -13.45
N ASP A 27 -13.91 -12.66 -14.42
CA ASP A 27 -14.03 -13.05 -15.81
C ASP A 27 -12.64 -13.24 -16.40
N GLY A 28 -12.40 -14.35 -17.11
CA GLY A 28 -11.09 -14.64 -17.69
C GLY A 28 -10.57 -13.45 -18.51
N GLU A 29 -9.26 -13.16 -18.43
CA GLU A 29 -8.63 -11.93 -18.95
C GLU A 29 -9.03 -11.55 -20.38
N ARG A 30 -9.47 -12.51 -21.20
CA ARG A 30 -9.97 -12.29 -22.57
C ARG A 30 -11.26 -11.47 -22.62
N ASN A 31 -12.23 -11.73 -21.73
CA ASN A 31 -13.52 -11.02 -21.72
C ASN A 31 -13.32 -9.58 -21.21
N CYS A 32 -12.58 -9.40 -20.12
CA CYS A 32 -12.25 -8.08 -19.60
C CYS A 32 -11.42 -7.24 -20.59
N LYS A 33 -10.48 -7.85 -21.33
CA LYS A 33 -9.73 -7.16 -22.39
C LYS A 33 -10.62 -6.78 -23.58
N SER A 34 -11.69 -7.52 -23.86
CA SER A 34 -12.65 -7.16 -24.91
C SER A 34 -13.57 -6.02 -24.48
N TRP A 35 -13.92 -5.94 -23.19
CA TRP A 35 -14.84 -4.92 -22.67
C TRP A 35 -14.15 -3.62 -22.25
N LYS A 36 -12.84 -3.63 -21.93
CA LYS A 36 -12.08 -2.41 -21.60
C LYS A 36 -12.15 -1.33 -22.71
N ASP A 37 -12.26 -1.78 -23.97
CA ASP A 37 -12.29 -0.90 -25.15
C ASP A 37 -13.69 -0.34 -25.39
N THR A 38 -14.71 -0.87 -24.71
CA THR A 38 -16.04 -0.27 -24.66
C THR A 38 -15.98 0.96 -23.76
N SER A 39 -16.18 2.14 -24.35
CA SER A 39 -16.21 3.40 -23.62
C SER A 39 -17.21 3.32 -22.46
N ASN A 40 -16.72 3.51 -21.23
CA ASN A 40 -17.41 3.42 -19.93
C ASN A 40 -17.56 2.05 -19.26
N PHE A 41 -16.97 0.96 -19.77
CA PHE A 41 -17.06 -0.33 -19.06
C PHE A 41 -16.47 -0.26 -17.64
N CYS A 42 -15.28 0.31 -17.46
CA CYS A 42 -14.64 0.42 -16.14
C CYS A 42 -15.29 1.45 -15.17
N ASN A 43 -16.31 2.18 -15.62
CA ASN A 43 -17.11 3.07 -14.78
C ASN A 43 -18.39 2.40 -14.26
N ARG A 44 -18.60 1.14 -14.64
CA ARG A 44 -19.81 0.38 -14.38
C ARG A 44 -19.59 -0.53 -13.15
N PRO A 45 -20.55 -0.63 -12.22
CA PRO A 45 -20.37 -1.39 -10.99
C PRO A 45 -20.16 -2.89 -11.22
N ASP A 46 -20.63 -3.42 -12.35
CA ASP A 46 -20.34 -4.75 -12.86
C ASP A 46 -18.85 -4.96 -13.17
N ALA A 47 -18.19 -3.99 -13.81
CA ALA A 47 -16.75 -4.10 -14.10
C ALA A 47 -15.89 -4.10 -12.84
N ASP A 48 -16.34 -3.43 -11.77
CA ASP A 48 -15.66 -3.43 -10.47
C ASP A 48 -15.74 -4.80 -9.76
N GLN A 49 -16.78 -5.60 -10.04
CA GLN A 49 -16.96 -6.94 -9.46
C GLN A 49 -16.28 -8.04 -10.30
N TYR A 50 -16.28 -7.92 -11.63
CA TYR A 50 -15.79 -8.96 -12.54
C TYR A 50 -14.40 -8.68 -13.13
N CYS A 51 -14.05 -7.42 -13.38
CA CYS A 51 -12.85 -7.00 -14.10
C CYS A 51 -12.00 -5.98 -13.31
N ALA A 52 -11.94 -6.14 -11.99
CA ALA A 52 -11.27 -5.23 -11.08
C ALA A 52 -9.77 -5.00 -11.39
N LYS A 53 -9.06 -5.98 -11.97
CA LYS A 53 -7.64 -5.88 -12.34
C LYS A 53 -7.46 -5.18 -13.67
N THR A 54 -8.25 -5.54 -14.67
CA THR A 54 -8.25 -4.87 -15.98
C THR A 54 -8.68 -3.39 -15.85
N CYS A 55 -9.58 -3.08 -14.92
CA CYS A 55 -10.03 -1.72 -14.62
C CYS A 55 -9.23 -1.00 -13.52
N GLY A 56 -8.11 -1.60 -13.04
CA GLY A 56 -7.15 -0.94 -12.14
C GLY A 56 -7.65 -0.67 -10.72
N LYS A 57 -8.72 -1.36 -10.27
CA LYS A 57 -9.35 -1.23 -8.94
C LYS A 57 -8.66 -2.06 -7.84
N CYS A 58 -7.59 -2.76 -8.19
CA CYS A 58 -6.91 -3.76 -7.37
C CYS A 58 -5.95 -3.27 -6.29
N ASN A 59 -5.65 -1.98 -6.23
CA ASN A 59 -4.90 -1.46 -5.09
C ASN A 59 -5.85 -1.34 -3.91
N GLY A 60 -5.88 -2.40 -3.10
CA GLY A 60 -6.76 -2.53 -1.95
C GLY A 60 -6.62 -1.39 -0.94
N GLY A 61 -7.75 -1.09 -0.32
CA GLY A 61 -7.78 -0.63 1.06
C GLY A 61 -7.26 0.78 1.32
N GLY A 62 -8.11 1.76 1.01
CA GLY A 62 -8.19 2.99 1.81
C GLY A 62 -7.23 4.11 1.42
N GLY A 63 -7.62 4.88 0.38
CA GLY A 63 -7.21 6.29 0.27
C GLY A 63 -6.13 6.60 -0.76
N GLY A 64 -6.50 6.52 -2.03
CA GLY A 64 -6.19 7.56 -3.02
C GLY A 64 -4.75 7.75 -3.48
N GLY A 65 -4.44 7.22 -4.67
CA GLY A 65 -3.49 7.88 -5.56
C GLY A 65 -2.61 6.97 -6.42
N SER A 66 -3.19 6.47 -7.51
CA SER A 66 -2.56 6.12 -8.80
C SER A 66 -1.18 5.44 -8.78
N GLY A 67 -1.18 4.16 -9.16
CA GLY A 67 -0.01 3.55 -9.79
C GLY A 67 0.48 4.41 -10.96
N ASN A 68 1.80 4.61 -10.96
CA ASN A 68 2.74 4.74 -12.08
C ASN A 68 4.04 5.28 -11.47
N GLY A 69 5.08 4.43 -11.42
CA GLY A 69 6.47 4.78 -11.14
C GLY A 69 6.76 5.85 -10.06
N GLY A 70 7.19 5.42 -8.87
CA GLY A 70 8.15 6.14 -8.02
C GLY A 70 8.07 7.68 -7.97
N SER A 71 6.90 8.26 -7.66
CA SER A 71 6.83 9.69 -7.36
C SER A 71 7.33 9.93 -5.93
N CYS A 72 8.53 10.49 -5.77
CA CYS A 72 9.10 10.88 -4.47
C CYS A 72 8.53 12.23 -3.98
N GLY A 73 8.69 12.54 -2.69
CA GLY A 73 8.43 13.90 -2.14
C GLY A 73 6.96 14.32 -2.02
N ARG A 74 5.98 13.43 -2.23
CA ARG A 74 4.55 13.73 -2.01
C ARG A 74 4.16 13.55 -0.54
N SER A 75 3.92 14.66 0.17
CA SER A 75 3.35 14.62 1.52
C SER A 75 1.84 14.75 1.48
N PHE A 76 1.17 14.11 2.44
CA PHE A 76 -0.25 14.30 2.70
C PHE A 76 -0.50 15.41 3.75
N ALA A 77 0.56 16.08 4.19
CA ALA A 77 0.50 17.23 5.08
C ALA A 77 0.13 18.52 4.31
N PRO A 78 -0.59 19.47 4.93
CA PRO A 78 -0.83 20.78 4.35
C PRO A 78 0.51 21.49 4.09
N GLN A 79 0.72 21.94 2.85
CA GLN A 79 1.93 22.66 2.44
C GLN A 79 1.88 24.09 3.01
N GLY A 80 2.81 24.42 3.90
CA GLY A 80 2.88 25.72 4.55
C GLY A 80 4.08 25.82 5.49
N ARG A 81 4.38 27.03 5.96
CA ARG A 81 5.42 27.24 6.98
C ARG A 81 4.99 26.55 8.27
N VAL A 82 5.79 25.60 8.74
CA VAL A 82 5.62 25.03 10.08
C VAL A 82 6.07 26.08 11.09
N VAL A 83 5.15 26.56 11.92
CA VAL A 83 5.42 27.49 13.03
C VAL A 83 5.05 26.75 14.32
N ASN A 84 5.93 26.78 15.32
CA ASN A 84 5.81 26.09 16.63
C ASN A 84 5.83 24.55 16.63
N GLY A 85 5.79 23.91 15.45
CA GLY A 85 5.75 22.44 15.37
C GLY A 85 4.41 21.88 15.85
N LYS A 86 3.94 20.81 15.21
CA LYS A 86 2.77 20.04 15.67
C LYS A 86 3.00 18.58 15.33
N ASP A 87 2.38 17.68 16.08
CA ASP A 87 2.50 16.25 15.82
C ASP A 87 2.04 15.93 14.39
N ALA A 88 2.84 15.12 13.70
CA ALA A 88 2.54 14.69 12.35
C ALA A 88 1.41 13.65 12.38
N VAL A 89 0.44 13.80 11.47
CA VAL A 89 -0.56 12.75 11.24
C VAL A 89 0.15 11.50 10.72
N PRO A 90 -0.19 10.28 11.18
CA PRO A 90 0.39 9.05 10.66
C PRO A 90 0.34 8.99 9.13
N GLY A 91 1.47 8.71 8.48
CA GLY A 91 1.59 8.64 7.03
C GLY A 91 1.69 10.00 6.30
N ALA A 92 1.64 11.13 7.01
CA ALA A 92 1.73 12.46 6.38
C ALA A 92 3.06 12.69 5.64
N TYR A 93 4.15 12.10 6.15
CA TYR A 93 5.50 12.16 5.59
C TYR A 93 5.99 10.75 5.30
N PRO A 94 5.65 10.16 4.14
CA PRO A 94 5.92 8.76 3.85
C PRO A 94 7.41 8.41 3.74
N TRP A 95 8.29 9.40 3.54
CA TRP A 95 9.74 9.20 3.51
C TRP A 95 10.40 9.20 4.89
N MET A 96 9.68 9.56 5.96
CA MET A 96 10.24 9.63 7.31
C MET A 96 10.44 8.21 7.86
N ALA A 97 11.69 7.84 8.12
CA ALA A 97 12.07 6.57 8.68
C ALA A 97 12.75 6.74 10.05
N SER A 98 12.57 5.75 10.93
CA SER A 98 13.15 5.70 12.27
C SER A 98 14.12 4.53 12.34
N ILE A 99 15.39 4.81 12.63
CA ILE A 99 16.41 3.77 12.83
C ILE A 99 16.38 3.35 14.28
N MET A 100 16.19 2.05 14.51
CA MET A 100 16.13 1.46 15.83
C MET A 100 17.38 0.64 16.10
N MET A 101 18.09 0.95 17.19
CA MET A 101 19.23 0.18 17.67
C MET A 101 18.86 -0.40 19.05
N TYR A 102 18.98 -1.72 19.23
CA TYR A 102 18.58 -2.42 20.46
C TYR A 102 17.14 -2.11 20.92
N GLY A 103 16.21 -1.94 19.96
CA GLY A 103 14.81 -1.64 20.25
C GLY A 103 14.53 -0.19 20.68
N LYS A 104 15.54 0.70 20.66
CA LYS A 104 15.38 2.13 20.94
C LYS A 104 15.60 2.97 19.69
N HIS A 105 14.85 4.07 19.56
CA HIS A 105 15.09 5.06 18.51
C HIS A 105 16.49 5.63 18.66
N PHE A 106 17.29 5.52 17.61
CA PHE A 106 18.66 6.02 17.56
C PHE A 106 18.73 7.32 16.75
N CYS A 107 18.24 7.31 15.51
CA CYS A 107 18.21 8.48 14.66
C CYS A 107 17.08 8.45 13.63
N GLY A 108 16.78 9.63 13.06
CA GLY A 108 15.88 9.78 11.92
C GLY A 108 16.59 9.56 10.59
N ALA A 109 15.85 9.06 9.61
CA ALA A 109 16.35 8.81 8.27
C ALA A 109 15.31 9.18 7.20
N THR A 110 15.76 9.35 5.96
CA THR A 110 14.90 9.70 4.83
C THR A 110 14.98 8.64 3.74
N LEU A 111 13.84 8.12 3.32
CA LEU A 111 13.75 7.20 2.18
C LEU A 111 13.89 7.97 0.87
N VAL A 112 14.98 7.72 0.13
CA VAL A 112 15.29 8.41 -1.14
C VAL A 112 14.93 7.55 -2.35
N ALA A 113 15.01 6.23 -2.22
CA ALA A 113 14.57 5.27 -3.22
C ALA A 113 14.05 3.98 -2.54
N PRO A 114 13.39 3.06 -3.24
CA PRO A 114 12.74 1.88 -2.63
C PRO A 114 13.64 1.06 -1.70
N ASN A 115 14.95 0.99 -2.00
CA ASN A 115 15.93 0.24 -1.24
C ASN A 115 17.06 1.14 -0.68
N TRP A 116 16.90 2.46 -0.69
CA TRP A 116 17.96 3.40 -0.31
C TRP A 116 17.45 4.41 0.71
N ILE A 117 18.11 4.43 1.86
CA ILE A 117 17.84 5.32 2.99
C ILE A 117 19.04 6.24 3.17
N CYS A 118 18.80 7.54 3.29
CA CYS A 118 19.81 8.53 3.62
C CYS A 118 19.77 8.81 5.13
N ILE A 119 20.94 8.77 5.76
CA ILE A 119 21.14 9.12 7.17
C ILE A 119 22.14 10.28 7.26
N PRO A 120 21.97 11.21 8.20
CA PRO A 120 23.01 12.17 8.51
C PRO A 120 24.20 11.42 9.13
N LEU A 121 25.41 11.65 8.60
CA LEU A 121 26.63 11.20 9.26
C LEU A 121 26.80 12.02 10.54
N SER A 122 26.72 11.36 11.70
CA SER A 122 27.12 11.98 12.97
C SER A 122 28.64 12.05 13.00
N SER A 123 29.19 13.25 12.82
CA SER A 123 30.63 13.52 13.03
C SER A 123 30.96 13.65 14.51
#